data_AF-A0A699QED0-F1
#
_entry.id   AF-A0A699QED0-F1
#
_cell.length_a   1.000
_cell.length_b   1.000
_cell.length_c   1.000
_cell.angle_alpha   90.00
_cell.angle_beta   90.00
_cell.angle_gamma   90.00
#
_symmetry.space_group_name_H-M   'P 1'
#
loop_
_entity.id
_entity.type
_entity.pdbx_description
1 polymer ?
#
loop_
_entity_poly.entity_id
_entity_poly.type
_entity_poly.pdbx_seq_one_letter_code
_entity_poly.pdbx_strand_id
1 'polypeptide(L)'
;QRGCHVFLAHISIKKMEDKLEEKRLEDVPIVQDFLQVFLEEFPRLSPARQVEFQIDLVPGAAPVARALYRLAPSKMQELSTQLQELTD
;
A
#
# COMPACT_ATOMS: atom_id res chain seq x y z
N GLN A 1 -54.35 3.57 -21.11
CA GLN A 1 -53.08 3.27 -20.44
C GLN A 1 -52.04 4.22 -21.01
N ARG A 2 -51.47 5.13 -20.19
CA ARG A 2 -50.44 6.07 -20.65
C ARG A 2 -49.10 5.33 -20.62
N GLY A 3 -48.54 5.02 -21.78
CA GLY A 3 -47.25 4.33 -21.88
C GLY A 3 -46.13 5.22 -21.35
N CYS A 4 -45.25 4.66 -20.54
CA CYS A 4 -44.03 5.32 -20.08
C CYS A 4 -42.94 5.16 -21.15
N HIS A 5 -42.41 6.27 -21.63
CA HIS A 5 -41.25 6.26 -22.52
C HIS A 5 -39.99 6.04 -21.68
N VAL A 6 -39.29 4.93 -21.94
CA VAL A 6 -38.00 4.62 -21.32
C VAL A 6 -36.92 4.91 -22.33
N PHE A 7 -35.89 5.65 -21.91
CA PHE A 7 -34.70 5.90 -22.70
C PHE A 7 -33.53 5.13 -22.08
N LEU A 8 -32.83 4.37 -22.91
CA LEU A 8 -31.59 3.70 -22.53
C LEU A 8 -30.42 4.57 -23.01
N ALA A 9 -29.69 5.15 -22.07
CA ALA A 9 -28.43 5.84 -22.37
C ALA A 9 -27.28 4.85 -22.18
N HIS A 10 -26.48 4.67 -23.24
CA HIS A 10 -25.23 3.92 -23.19
C HIS A 10 -24.07 4.92 -23.21
N ILE A 11 -23.34 5.02 -22.10
CA ILE A 11 -22.14 5.85 -22.00
C ILE A 11 -20.95 4.96 -22.31
N SER A 12 -20.45 5.04 -23.54
CA SER A 12 -19.16 4.48 -23.90
C SER A 12 -18.07 5.49 -23.58
N ILE A 13 -17.24 5.17 -22.59
CA ILE A 13 -15.99 5.88 -22.35
C ILE A 13 -15.07 5.55 -23.52
N LYS A 14 -15.05 6.39 -24.55
CA LYS A 14 -13.91 6.41 -25.46
C LYS A 14 -12.74 6.90 -24.61
N LYS A 15 -11.77 6.04 -24.39
CA LYS A 15 -10.41 6.50 -24.10
C LYS A 15 -10.06 7.41 -25.28
N MET A 16 -10.15 8.71 -25.07
CA MET A 16 -9.40 9.62 -25.89
C MET A 16 -7.97 9.18 -25.60
N GLU A 17 -7.31 8.57 -26.59
CA GLU A 17 -5.85 8.66 -26.66
C GLU A 17 -5.55 10.14 -26.88
N ASP A 18 -5.85 10.95 -25.85
CA ASP A 18 -5.17 12.19 -25.68
C ASP A 18 -3.71 11.77 -25.67
N LYS A 19 -3.00 12.25 -26.68
CA LYS A 19 -1.54 12.32 -26.73
C LYS A 19 -0.95 13.12 -25.56
N LEU A 20 -1.67 13.30 -24.47
CA LEU A 20 -1.09 13.39 -23.15
C LEU A 20 -0.51 12.01 -22.88
N GLU A 21 0.79 11.85 -23.16
CA GLU A 21 1.59 10.89 -22.42
C GLU A 21 1.10 10.96 -20.98
N GLU A 22 0.49 9.86 -20.51
CA GLU A 22 -0.02 9.73 -19.17
C GLU A 22 1.16 10.00 -18.26
N LYS A 23 1.27 11.24 -17.74
CA LYS A 23 2.48 11.71 -17.06
C LYS A 23 2.76 10.74 -15.92
N ARG A 24 3.81 9.95 -16.10
CA ARG A 24 4.24 8.96 -15.13
C ARG A 24 4.87 9.71 -13.96
N LEU A 25 4.87 9.09 -12.79
CA LEU A 25 5.50 9.69 -11.61
C LEU A 25 7.01 9.90 -11.87
N GLU A 26 7.59 9.02 -12.69
CA GLU A 26 8.94 9.09 -13.25
C GLU A 26 9.21 10.32 -14.15
N ASP A 27 8.18 11.03 -14.63
CA ASP A 27 8.35 12.26 -15.44
C ASP A 27 8.57 13.51 -14.58
N VAL A 28 8.42 13.38 -13.26
CA VAL A 28 8.69 14.47 -12.32
C VAL A 28 10.21 14.59 -12.13
N PRO A 29 10.84 15.76 -12.38
CA PRO A 29 12.30 15.91 -12.36
C PRO A 29 12.96 15.42 -11.06
N ILE A 30 12.34 15.70 -9.90
CA ILE A 30 12.86 15.24 -8.61
C ILE A 30 12.79 13.72 -8.45
N VAL A 31 11.82 13.04 -9.07
CA VAL A 31 11.70 11.59 -8.98
C VAL A 31 12.81 10.92 -9.80
N GLN A 32 13.18 11.50 -10.94
CA GLN A 32 14.29 11.01 -11.77
C GLN A 32 15.62 11.02 -11.02
N ASP A 33 15.84 12.03 -10.17
CA ASP A 33 17.02 12.11 -9.31
C ASP A 33 17.04 11.06 -8.19
N PHE A 34 15.88 10.48 -7.83
CA PHE A 34 15.70 9.58 -6.70
C PHE A 34 14.93 8.30 -7.04
N LEU A 35 15.13 7.71 -8.23
CA LEU A 35 14.40 6.52 -8.67
C LEU A 35 14.50 5.32 -7.70
N GLN A 36 15.60 5.21 -6.93
CA GLN A 36 15.77 4.17 -5.92
C GLN A 36 14.89 4.36 -4.66
N VAL A 37 14.38 5.56 -4.43
CA VAL A 37 13.47 5.89 -3.32
C VAL A 37 12.00 5.72 -3.74
N PHE A 38 11.72 5.81 -5.04
CA PHE A 38 10.37 5.68 -5.60
C PHE A 38 10.21 4.36 -6.37
N LEU A 39 10.76 3.28 -5.83
CA LEU A 39 10.56 1.95 -6.40
C LEU A 39 9.10 1.50 -6.19
N GLU A 40 8.57 0.78 -7.18
CA GLU A 40 7.24 0.15 -7.07
C GLU A 40 7.20 -0.91 -5.95
N GLU A 41 8.35 -1.54 -5.68
CA GLU A 41 8.57 -2.42 -4.54
C GLU A 41 9.85 -2.02 -3.79
N PHE A 42 9.77 -1.84 -2.47
CA PHE A 42 10.92 -1.52 -1.64
C PHE A 42 11.67 -2.80 -1.22
N PRO A 43 13.00 -2.73 -1.04
CA PRO A 43 13.71 -3.81 -0.37
C PRO A 43 13.11 -4.03 1.03
N ARG A 44 12.64 -5.26 1.30
CA ARG A 44 11.92 -5.62 2.53
C ARG A 44 12.70 -5.35 3.80
N LEU A 45 14.02 -5.53 3.72
CA LEU A 45 14.93 -5.21 4.80
C LEU A 45 15.46 -3.80 4.62
N SER A 46 15.39 -3.01 5.70
CA SER A 46 16.12 -1.75 5.74
C SER A 46 17.60 -2.01 5.48
N PRO A 47 18.27 -1.20 4.64
CA PRO A 47 19.69 -1.34 4.37
C PRO A 47 20.51 -1.47 5.65
N ALA A 48 21.60 -2.24 5.60
CA ALA A 48 22.52 -2.38 6.72
C ALA A 48 22.90 -0.99 7.23
N ARG A 49 22.50 -0.67 8.47
CA ARG A 49 22.83 0.60 9.09
C ARG A 49 24.19 0.46 9.77
N GLN A 50 24.98 1.52 9.76
CA GLN A 50 26.27 1.55 10.48
C GLN A 50 26.09 1.53 12.01
N VAL A 51 24.87 1.79 12.49
CA VAL A 51 24.55 1.85 13.92
C VAL A 51 23.45 0.84 14.21
N GLU A 52 23.64 0.06 15.26
CA GLU A 52 22.65 -0.85 15.81
C GLU A 52 21.69 -0.08 16.73
N PHE A 53 20.39 -0.32 16.61
CA PHE A 53 19.41 0.26 17.54
C PHE A 53 19.26 -0.65 18.74
N GLN A 54 19.62 -0.13 19.91
CA GLN A 54 19.35 -0.78 21.19
C GLN A 54 18.05 -0.24 21.80
N ILE A 55 17.22 -1.13 22.34
CA ILE A 55 16.06 -0.75 23.15
C ILE A 55 16.47 -0.80 24.62
N ASP A 56 16.78 0.36 25.18
CA ASP A 56 17.08 0.48 26.60
C ASP A 56 15.82 0.46 27.44
N LEU A 57 15.77 -0.43 28.42
CA LEU A 57 14.67 -0.51 29.37
C LEU A 57 14.99 0.33 30.60
N VAL A 58 13.99 1.05 31.10
CA VAL A 58 14.08 1.69 32.41
C VAL A 58 14.24 0.59 33.48
N PRO A 59 15.08 0.79 34.51
CA PRO A 59 15.24 -0.20 35.59
C PRO A 59 13.89 -0.56 36.23
N GLY A 60 13.59 -1.86 36.31
CA GLY A 60 12.32 -2.36 36.83
C GLY A 60 11.20 -2.53 35.80
N ALA A 61 11.44 -2.22 34.51
CA ALA A 61 10.49 -2.56 33.45
C ALA A 61 10.31 -4.09 33.34
N ALA A 62 9.05 -4.53 33.31
CA ALA A 62 8.68 -5.93 33.13
C ALA A 62 8.08 -6.16 31.73
N PRO A 63 8.28 -7.33 31.10
CA PRO A 63 7.61 -7.68 29.86
C PRO A 63 6.09 -7.61 29.99
N VAL A 64 5.44 -7.07 28.96
CA VAL A 64 3.97 -6.98 28.90
C VAL A 64 3.45 -8.08 28.00
N ALA A 65 2.67 -9.00 28.55
CA ALA A 65 1.88 -9.96 27.79
C ALA A 65 0.40 -9.53 27.82
N ARG A 66 -0.22 -9.38 26.65
CA ARG A 66 -1.65 -9.05 26.51
C ARG A 66 -2.32 -10.06 25.58
N ALA A 67 -3.57 -10.39 25.89
CA ALA A 67 -4.38 -11.22 24.99
C ALA A 67 -4.61 -10.48 23.66
N LEU A 68 -4.62 -11.23 22.56
CA LEU A 68 -4.91 -10.70 21.24
C LEU A 68 -6.38 -10.25 21.16
N TYR A 69 -6.63 -9.16 20.44
CA TYR A 69 -8.00 -8.74 20.13
C TYR A 69 -8.68 -9.76 19.20
N ARG A 70 -10.00 -9.93 19.35
CA ARG A 70 -10.76 -10.77 18.44
C ARG A 70 -10.85 -10.11 17.07
N LEU A 71 -10.37 -10.81 16.03
CA LEU A 71 -10.48 -10.40 14.64
C LEU A 71 -11.56 -11.24 13.93
N ALA A 72 -12.26 -10.63 12.98
CA ALA A 72 -13.12 -11.37 12.05
C ALA A 72 -12.27 -12.27 11.15
N PRO A 73 -12.81 -13.38 10.59
CA PRO A 73 -12.05 -14.30 9.75
C PRO A 73 -11.32 -13.63 8.57
N SER A 74 -11.97 -12.67 7.89
CA SER A 74 -11.36 -11.92 6.78
C SER A 74 -10.14 -11.10 7.21
N LYS A 75 -10.19 -10.50 8.40
CA LYS A 75 -9.08 -9.74 8.97
C LYS A 75 -7.94 -10.62 9.44
N MET A 76 -8.21 -11.84 9.93
CA MET A 76 -7.16 -12.81 10.20
C MET A 76 -6.46 -13.28 8.93
N GLN A 77 -7.21 -13.51 7.85
CA GLN A 77 -6.62 -13.91 6.57
C GLN A 77 -5.72 -12.80 6.01
N GLU A 78 -6.20 -11.56 6.00
CA GLU A 78 -5.42 -10.39 5.59
C GLU A 78 -4.12 -10.25 6.41
N LEU A 79 -4.22 -10.36 7.74
CA LEU A 79 -3.05 -10.30 8.63
C LEU A 79 -2.06 -11.44 8.33
N SER A 80 -2.55 -12.66 8.08
CA SER A 80 -1.69 -13.79 7.75
C SER A 80 -0.94 -13.57 6.44
N THR A 81 -1.59 -13.01 5.42
CA THR A 81 -0.94 -12.68 4.15
C THR A 81 0.16 -11.64 4.36
N GLN A 82 -0.12 -10.57 5.11
CA GLN A 82 0.88 -9.53 5.40
C GLN A 82 2.09 -10.08 6.18
N LEU A 83 1.86 -10.99 7.14
CA LEU A 83 2.95 -11.63 7.88
C LEU A 83 3.81 -12.54 6.99
N GLN A 84 3.20 -13.23 6.02
CA GLN A 84 3.94 -14.01 5.02
C GLN A 84 4.81 -13.11 4.14
N GLU A 85 4.24 -12.01 3.64
CA GLU A 85 4.95 -11.01 2.84
C GLU A 85 6.14 -10.37 3.57
N LEU A 86 6.05 -10.22 4.90
CA LEU A 86 7.15 -9.69 5.72
C LEU A 86 8.25 -10.72 6.00
N THR A 87 7.95 -12.01 5.90
CA THR A 87 8.89 -13.10 6.23
C THR A 87 9.66 -13.58 5.00
N ASP A 88 9.02 -13.57 3.84
CA ASP A 88 9.62 -13.90 2.55
C ASP A 88 10.67 -12.85 2.11
#